data_AF-A0AAU4BWV7-F1
#
_entry.id   AF-A0AAU4BWV7-F1
#
_cell.length_a   1.000
_cell.length_b   1.000
_cell.length_c   1.000
_cell.angle_alpha   90.00
_cell.angle_beta   90.00
_cell.angle_gamma   90.00
#
_symmetry.space_group_name_H-M   'P 1'
#
loop_
_entity.id
_entity.type
_entity.pdbx_description
1 polymer ?
#
loop_
_entity_poly.entity_id
_entity_poly.type
_entity_poly.pdbx_seq_one_letter_code
_entity_poly.pdbx_strand_id
1 'polypeptide(L)'
;MVTAEDRPFLQIVRGDPGPEEIAALVAVLTARARASTRAAAARDGGAARPSRWADRSRLVRGTGSGGPGPRRPGAWRASGLPR
;
A
#
# COMPACT_ATOMS: atom_id res chain seq x y z
N MET A 1 26.58 -3.43 10.65
CA MET A 1 26.60 -2.11 9.98
C MET A 1 25.30 -2.02 9.20
N VAL A 2 24.33 -1.21 9.64
CA VAL A 2 23.02 -1.10 8.97
C VAL A 2 23.25 -0.31 7.68
N THR A 3 23.00 -0.93 6.52
CA THR A 3 23.14 -0.25 5.22
C THR A 3 21.93 0.66 4.99
N ALA A 4 22.02 1.62 4.07
CA ALA A 4 20.91 2.52 3.77
C ALA A 4 19.63 1.80 3.31
N GLU A 5 19.74 0.55 2.82
CA GLU A 5 18.64 -0.32 2.40
C GLU A 5 17.88 -0.95 3.57
N ASP A 6 18.51 -1.09 4.74
CA ASP A 6 17.91 -1.67 5.95
C ASP A 6 17.09 -0.66 6.78
N ARG A 7 17.09 0.63 6.40
CA ARG A 7 16.34 1.64 7.16
C ARG A 7 14.85 1.58 6.81
N PRO A 8 13.96 1.49 7.81
CA PRO A 8 12.53 1.42 7.56
C PRO A 8 12.06 2.69 6.87
N PHE A 9 11.27 2.51 5.80
CA PHE A 9 10.67 3.63 5.05
C PHE A 9 9.79 4.52 5.94
N LEU A 10 9.22 3.95 7.01
CA LEU A 10 8.50 4.66 8.06
C LEU A 10 8.81 4.02 9.41
N GLN A 11 9.22 4.82 10.40
CA GLN A 11 9.48 4.37 11.77
C GLN A 11 8.43 4.95 12.71
N ILE A 12 7.77 4.10 13.48
CA ILE A 12 6.87 4.52 14.56
C ILE A 12 7.72 4.82 15.79
N VAL A 13 7.82 6.10 16.15
CA VAL A 13 8.58 6.54 17.33
C VAL A 13 7.75 6.41 18.61
N ARG A 14 6.43 6.60 18.52
CA ARG A 14 5.48 6.49 19.64
C ARG A 14 4.19 5.84 19.14
N GLY A 15 3.71 4.83 19.88
CA GLY A 15 2.58 3.99 19.49
C GLY A 15 1.20 4.47 19.94
N ASP A 16 1.10 5.62 20.60
CA ASP A 16 -0.16 6.17 21.13
C ASP A 16 -0.36 7.62 20.67
N PRO A 17 -0.60 7.85 19.36
CA PRO A 17 -0.87 9.18 18.83
C PRO A 17 -2.30 9.63 19.17
N GLY A 18 -2.46 10.92 19.46
CA GLY A 18 -3.77 11.53 19.66
C GLY A 18 -4.60 11.58 18.35
N PRO A 19 -5.92 11.78 18.44
CA PRO A 19 -6.79 11.92 17.27
C PRO A 19 -6.33 13.02 16.28
N GLU A 20 -5.84 14.15 16.80
CA GLU A 20 -5.35 15.28 16.02
C GLU A 20 -4.07 14.92 15.24
N GLU A 21 -3.18 14.15 15.88
CA GLU A 21 -1.93 13.70 15.26
C GLU A 21 -2.22 12.67 14.17
N ILE A 22 -3.15 11.75 14.41
CA ILE A 22 -3.64 10.82 13.40
C ILE A 22 -4.24 11.59 12.21
N ALA A 23 -5.07 12.60 12.47
CA ALA A 23 -5.67 13.42 11.44
C ALA A 23 -4.61 14.17 10.62
N ALA A 24 -3.61 14.76 11.28
CA ALA A 24 -2.49 15.43 10.63
C ALA A 24 -1.69 14.47 9.72
N LEU A 25 -1.36 13.27 10.23
CA LEU A 25 -0.66 12.24 9.46
C LEU A 25 -1.46 11.82 8.21
N VAL A 26 -2.76 11.55 8.37
CA VAL A 26 -3.65 11.21 7.26
C VAL A 26 -3.72 12.34 6.23
N ALA A 27 -3.84 13.59 6.68
CA ALA A 27 -3.89 14.75 5.80
C ALA A 27 -2.61 14.87 4.96
N VAL A 28 -1.43 14.76 5.58
CA VAL A 28 -0.12 14.83 4.90
C VAL A 28 0.05 13.68 3.90
N LEU A 29 -0.22 12.44 4.32
CA LEU A 29 -0.10 11.26 3.45
C LEU A 29 -1.03 11.36 2.24
N THR A 30 -2.27 11.81 2.46
CA THR A 30 -3.25 11.97 1.37
C THR A 30 -2.84 13.10 0.42
N ALA A 31 -2.35 14.23 0.94
CA ALA A 31 -1.84 15.32 0.10
C ALA A 31 -0.68 14.86 -0.78
N ARG A 32 0.27 14.10 -0.22
CA ARG A 32 1.42 13.53 -0.94
C ARG A 32 0.98 12.52 -2.01
N ALA A 33 0.02 11.65 -1.70
CA ALA A 33 -0.55 10.70 -2.67
C ALA A 33 -1.28 11.41 -3.83
N ARG A 34 -2.00 12.51 -3.55
CA ARG A 34 -2.63 13.31 -4.61
C ARG A 34 -1.60 14.00 -5.50
N ALA A 35 -0.52 14.52 -4.90
CA ALA A 35 0.57 15.13 -5.65
C ALA A 35 1.29 14.11 -6.55
N SER A 36 1.56 12.90 -6.05
CA SER A 36 2.18 11.85 -6.87
C SER A 36 1.28 11.41 -8.02
N THR A 37 -0.02 11.23 -7.78
CA THR A 37 -1.00 10.91 -8.84
C THR A 37 -1.06 12.00 -9.91
N ARG A 38 -1.09 13.28 -9.51
CA ARG A 38 -1.06 14.40 -10.47
C ARG A 38 0.23 14.42 -11.29
N ALA A 39 1.37 14.20 -10.64
CA ALA A 39 2.67 14.13 -11.31
C ALA A 39 2.79 12.92 -12.25
N ALA A 40 2.15 11.80 -11.95
CA ALA A 40 2.08 10.64 -12.85
C ALA A 40 1.19 10.95 -14.06
N ALA A 41 -0.01 11.51 -13.83
CA ALA A 41 -0.92 11.88 -14.90
C ALA A 41 -0.32 12.89 -15.90
N ALA A 42 0.50 13.83 -15.42
CA ALA A 42 1.21 14.77 -16.28
C ALA A 42 2.31 14.13 -17.14
N ARG A 43 2.90 13.01 -16.71
CA ARG A 43 3.96 12.31 -17.45
C ARG A 43 3.41 11.37 -18.52
N ASP A 44 2.28 10.74 -18.27
CA ASP A 44 1.76 9.64 -19.10
C ASP A 44 0.76 10.08 -20.18
N GLY A 45 0.49 11.38 -20.35
CA GLY A 45 -0.35 11.92 -21.43
C GLY A 45 -1.84 11.52 -21.40
N GLY A 46 -2.27 10.70 -20.44
CA GLY A 46 -3.66 10.25 -20.32
C GLY A 46 -3.81 9.08 -19.34
N ALA A 47 -4.76 9.24 -18.41
CA ALA A 47 -5.21 8.30 -17.37
C ALA A 47 -4.10 7.61 -16.55
N ALA A 48 -3.86 8.13 -15.33
CA ALA A 48 -3.01 7.47 -14.34
C ALA A 48 -3.45 6.01 -14.12
N ARG A 49 -2.51 5.07 -14.26
CA ARG A 49 -2.79 3.64 -14.05
C ARG A 49 -3.36 3.45 -12.64
N PRO A 50 -4.53 2.78 -12.48
CA PRO A 50 -5.10 2.55 -11.16
C PRO A 50 -4.13 1.76 -10.29
N SER A 51 -4.08 2.09 -9.00
CA SER A 51 -3.27 1.34 -8.04
C SER A 51 -3.67 -0.13 -8.07
N ARG A 52 -2.75 -1.04 -7.73
CA ARG A 52 -3.05 -2.47 -7.63
C ARG A 52 -4.20 -2.80 -6.66
N TRP A 53 -4.53 -1.87 -5.77
CA TRP A 53 -5.65 -1.97 -4.83
C TRP A 53 -6.99 -1.56 -5.46
N ALA A 54 -6.99 -0.56 -6.35
CA ALA A 54 -8.16 -0.12 -7.10
C ALA A 54 -8.42 -0.95 -8.38
N ASP A 55 -7.65 -2.02 -8.59
CA ASP A 55 -7.76 -2.88 -9.76
C ASP A 55 -9.10 -3.64 -9.77
N ARG A 56 -9.99 -3.23 -10.69
CA ARG A 56 -11.34 -3.78 -10.84
C ARG A 56 -11.33 -5.27 -11.25
N SER A 57 -10.23 -5.78 -11.81
CA SER A 57 -10.07 -7.21 -12.10
C SER A 57 -10.15 -8.09 -10.85
N ARG A 58 -9.95 -7.51 -9.65
CA ARG A 58 -10.13 -8.20 -8.37
C ARG A 58 -11.59 -8.42 -7.99
N LEU A 59 -12.52 -7.66 -8.56
CA LEU A 59 -13.96 -7.80 -8.31
C LEU A 59 -14.57 -8.96 -9.10
N VAL A 60 -13.92 -9.38 -10.18
CA VAL A 60 -14.27 -10.58 -10.93
C VAL A 60 -13.44 -11.75 -10.42
N ARG A 61 -14.05 -12.94 -10.29
CA ARG A 61 -13.29 -14.17 -10.02
C ARG A 61 -12.38 -14.41 -11.23
N GLY A 62 -11.12 -14.05 -11.12
CA GLY A 62 -10.12 -14.33 -12.15
C GLY A 62 -10.09 -15.82 -12.48
N THR A 63 -10.31 -16.16 -13.75
CA THR A 63 -10.05 -17.50 -14.28
C THR A 63 -8.55 -17.74 -14.17
N GLY A 64 -8.17 -18.85 -13.54
CA GLY A 64 -6.85 -19.05 -12.98
C GLY A 64 -5.69 -18.84 -13.96
N SER A 65 -4.69 -18.08 -13.54
CA SER A 65 -3.28 -18.28 -13.87
C SER A 65 -2.43 -17.31 -13.02
N GLY A 66 -1.81 -17.83 -11.96
CA GLY A 66 -0.70 -17.19 -11.26
C GLY A 66 -1.05 -16.14 -10.20
N GLY A 67 -1.42 -16.57 -8.99
CA GLY A 67 -1.51 -15.71 -7.79
C GLY A 67 -1.34 -16.53 -6.51
N PRO A 68 -0.78 -15.95 -5.43
CA PRO A 68 -0.10 -16.70 -4.36
C PRO A 68 -1.09 -17.45 -3.46
N GLY A 69 -0.94 -18.78 -3.43
CA GLY A 69 -1.42 -19.67 -2.39
C GLY A 69 -2.91 -20.04 -2.44
N PRO A 70 -3.28 -21.25 -1.97
CA PRO A 70 -4.67 -21.65 -1.86
C PRO A 70 -5.43 -20.68 -0.94
N ARG A 71 -6.56 -20.15 -1.41
CA ARG A 71 -7.55 -19.45 -0.58
C ARG A 71 -8.26 -20.48 0.32
N ARG A 72 -7.52 -21.06 1.26
CA ARG A 72 -8.06 -21.98 2.27
C ARG A 72 -8.49 -21.20 3.50
N PRO A 73 -9.51 -21.70 4.23
CA PRO A 73 -9.82 -21.18 5.56
C PRO A 73 -8.53 -21.11 6.39
N GLY A 74 -8.23 -19.94 6.95
CA GLY A 74 -7.02 -19.72 7.74
C GLY A 74 -5.76 -19.30 6.96
N ALA A 75 -5.80 -19.15 5.63
CA ALA A 75 -4.62 -18.74 4.85
C ALA A 75 -4.01 -17.38 5.27
N TRP A 76 -4.82 -16.47 5.81
CA TRP A 76 -4.37 -15.19 6.35
C TRP A 76 -3.51 -15.32 7.61
N ARG A 77 -3.57 -16.46 8.33
CA ARG A 77 -2.71 -16.71 9.50
C ARG A 77 -1.24 -16.81 9.13
N ALA A 78 -0.94 -17.18 7.89
CA ALA A 78 0.43 -17.29 7.39
C ALA A 78 1.06 -15.94 7.01
N SER A 79 0.31 -14.82 7.02
CA SER A 79 0.88 -13.51 6.67
C SER A 79 1.63 -12.83 7.81
N GLY A 80 1.52 -13.34 9.04
CA GLY A 80 2.14 -12.75 10.24
C GLY A 80 3.38 -13.47 10.75
N LEU A 81 3.78 -14.59 10.13
CA LEU A 81 4.98 -15.32 10.53
C LEU A 81 6.19 -14.89 9.66
N PRO A 82 7.36 -14.67 10.27
CA PRO A 82 8.59 -14.45 9.50
C PRO A 82 8.90 -15.65 8.61
N ARG A 83 9.55 -15.41 7.46
CA ARG A 83 10.13 -16.47 6.62
C ARG A 83 11.59 -16.69 6.98
#